data_AF-A0A924DCS6-F1
#
_entry.id   AF-A0A924DCS6-F1
#
_cell.length_a   1.000
_cell.length_b   1.000
_cell.length_c   1.000
_cell.angle_alpha   90.00
_cell.angle_beta   90.00
_cell.angle_gamma   90.00
#
_symmetry.space_group_name_H-M   'P 1'
#
loop_
_entity.id
_entity.type
_entity.pdbx_description
1 polymer ?
#
loop_
_entity_poly.entity_id
_entity_poly.type
_entity_poly.pdbx_seq_one_letter_code
_entity_poly.pdbx_strand_id
1 'polypeptide(L)' 'GKPIPIAWTHEVELGRIFYLSLGHNPAVMETTQWQTLFQNGVKWATGQ' A
#
# COMPACT_ATOMS: atom_id res chain seq x y z
N GLY A 1 -9.43 21.27 -5.33
CA GLY A 1 -8.83 20.73 -4.09
C GLY A 1 -7.43 20.22 -4.38
N LYS A 2 -6.55 20.10 -3.37
CA LYS A 2 -5.23 19.49 -3.55
C LYS A 2 -5.36 17.96 -3.61
N PRO A 3 -4.66 17.26 -4.52
CA PRO A 3 -4.65 15.81 -4.53
C PRO A 3 -3.98 15.30 -3.25
N ILE A 4 -4.57 14.29 -2.63
CA ILE A 4 -4.03 13.62 -1.43
C ILE A 4 -3.52 12.25 -1.88
N PRO A 5 -2.25 11.89 -1.63
CA PRO A 5 -1.76 10.57 -1.98
C PRO A 5 -2.43 9.50 -1.09
N ILE A 6 -2.92 8.44 -1.72
CA ILE A 6 -3.58 7.32 -1.05
C ILE A 6 -2.71 6.05 -0.98
N ALA A 7 -1.62 6.03 -1.76
CA ALA A 7 -0.58 5.01 -1.70
C ALA A 7 0.76 5.65 -2.09
N TRP A 8 1.83 5.27 -1.40
CA TRP A 8 3.19 5.73 -1.70
C TRP A 8 4.24 4.76 -1.15
N THR A 9 5.47 4.90 -1.63
CA THR A 9 6.63 4.18 -1.15
C THR A 9 7.73 5.14 -0.68
N HIS A 10 8.55 4.69 0.26
CA HIS A 10 9.74 5.41 0.69
C HIS A 10 10.84 4.41 1.05
N GLU A 11 12.05 4.63 0.56
CA GLU A 11 13.22 3.84 0.93
C GLU A 11 13.93 4.54 2.10
N VAL A 12 14.23 3.80 3.17
CA VAL A 12 14.85 4.32 4.39
C VAL A 12 16.04 3.45 4.75
N GLU A 13 17.25 3.96 4.55
CA GLU A 13 18.50 3.20 4.72
C GLU A 13 18.47 1.86 3.97
N LEU A 14 18.43 0.74 4.70
CA LEU A 14 18.35 -0.62 4.17
C LEU A 14 16.91 -1.17 4.11
N GLY A 15 15.93 -0.36 4.53
CA GLY A 15 14.51 -0.71 4.63
C GLY A 15 13.64 -0.05 3.56
N ARG A 16 12.42 -0.56 3.44
CA ARG A 16 11.40 -0.11 2.49
C ARG A 16 10.05 0.07 3.20
N ILE A 17 9.42 1.22 3.01
CA ILE A 17 8.09 1.55 3.56
C ILE A 17 7.09 1.63 2.42
N PHE A 18 6.04 0.82 2.50
CA PHE A 18 4.85 0.94 1.67
C PHE A 18 3.69 1.45 2.53
N TYR A 19 3.03 2.53 2.11
CA TYR A 19 1.85 3.09 2.76
C TYR A 19 0.62 2.95 1.87
N LEU A 20 -0.50 2.55 2.47
CA LEU A 20 -1.81 2.46 1.83
C LEU A 20 -2.88 3.00 2.80
N SER A 21 -3.56 4.09 2.42
CA SER A 21 -4.61 4.68 3.26
C SER A 21 -5.99 4.02 3.09
N LEU A 22 -6.14 3.14 2.10
CA LEU A 22 -7.38 2.41 1.83
C LEU A 22 -7.55 1.26 2.82
N GLY A 23 -8.76 1.05 3.35
CA GLY A 23 -9.05 -0.08 4.24
C GLY A 23 -9.93 0.23 5.46
N HIS A 24 -10.38 1.49 5.62
CA HIS A 24 -11.29 1.86 6.71
C HIS A 24 -12.60 1.05 6.72
N ASN A 25 -13.12 0.69 5.54
CA ASN A 25 -14.27 -0.20 5.40
C ASN A 25 -13.78 -1.63 5.07
N PRO A 26 -14.15 -2.65 5.87
CA PRO A 26 -13.80 -4.04 5.59
C PRO A 26 -14.15 -4.51 4.18
N ALA A 27 -15.28 -4.06 3.62
CA ALA A 27 -15.69 -4.43 2.27
C ALA A 27 -14.69 -3.98 1.18
N VAL A 28 -13.89 -2.94 1.43
CA VAL A 28 -12.82 -2.50 0.52
C VAL A 28 -11.69 -3.52 0.47
N MET A 29 -11.37 -4.15 1.60
CA MET A 29 -10.32 -5.16 1.70
C MET A 29 -10.69 -6.49 1.03
N GLU A 30 -11.98 -6.71 0.77
CA GLU A 30 -12.47 -7.87 0.01
C GLU A 30 -12.33 -7.69 -1.51
N THR A 31 -12.03 -6.48 -1.99
CA THR A 31 -11.85 -6.23 -3.42
C THR A 31 -10.50 -6.79 -3.92
N THR A 32 -10.51 -7.43 -5.08
CA THR A 32 -9.28 -7.97 -5.69
C THR A 32 -8.24 -6.89 -5.93
N GLN A 33 -8.66 -5.65 -6.25
CA GLN A 33 -7.76 -4.52 -6.47
C GLN A 33 -7.01 -4.13 -5.19
N TRP A 34 -7.74 -4.03 -4.07
CA TRP A 34 -7.11 -3.73 -2.78
C TRP A 34 -6.14 -4.85 -2.37
N GLN A 35 -6.57 -6.11 -2.47
CA GLN A 35 -5.75 -7.27 -2.12
C GLN A 35 -4.48 -7.34 -2.98
N THR A 36 -4.61 -7.08 -4.28
CA THR A 36 -3.47 -7.06 -5.22
C THR A 36 -2.49 -5.95 -4.85
N LEU A 37 -2.98 -4.73 -4.61
CA LEU A 37 -2.12 -3.60 -4.25
C LEU A 37 -1.42 -3.83 -2.90
N PHE A 38 -2.15 -4.32 -1.91
CA PHE A 38 -1.61 -4.66 -0.60
C PHE A 38 -0.53 -5.73 -0.70
N GLN A 39 -0.81 -6.85 -1.38
CA GLN A 39 0.15 -7.95 -1.55
C GLN A 39 1.41 -7.50 -2.30
N ASN A 40 1.26 -6.70 -3.36
CA ASN A 40 2.39 -6.15 -4.11
C ASN A 40 3.22 -5.20 -3.25
N GLY A 41 2.58 -4.35 -2.44
CA GLY A 41 3.25 -3.48 -1.49
C GLY A 41 4.04 -4.24 -0.43
N VAL A 42 3.47 -5.34 0.10
CA VAL A 42 4.17 -6.25 1.03
C VAL A 42 5.38 -6.89 0.36
N LYS A 43 5.22 -7.46 -0.85
CA LYS A 43 6.33 -8.06 -1.60
C LYS A 43 7.46 -7.06 -1.82
N TRP A 44 7.12 -5.86 -2.32
CA TRP A 44 8.09 -4.79 -2.52
C TRP A 44 8.80 -4.39 -1.22
N ALA A 45 8.09 -4.24 -0.11
CA ALA A 45 8.68 -3.86 1.18
C ALA A 45 9.63 -4.95 1.73
N THR A 46 9.32 -6.22 1.45
CA THR A 46 10.16 -7.38 1.85
C THR A 46 11.27 -7.73 0.86
N GLY A 47 11.32 -7.08 -0.30
CA GLY A 47 12.32 -7.37 -1.35
C GLY A 47 12.10 -8.65 -2.13
N GLN A 48 10.85 -9.13 -2.19
CA GLN A 48 10.42 -10.20 -3.08
C GLN A 48 10.16 -9.69 -4.50
#